data_AF-A0A6M4WSM8-F1
#
_entry.id   AF-A0A6M4WSM8-F1
#
_cell.length_a   1.000
_cell.length_b   1.000
_cell.length_c   1.000
_cell.angle_alpha   90.00
_cell.angle_beta   90.00
_cell.angle_gamma   90.00
#
_symmetry.space_group_name_H-M   'P 1'
#
loop_
_entity.id
_entity.type
_entity.pdbx_description
1 polymer ?
#
loop_
_entity_poly.entity_id
_entity_poly.type
_entity_poly.pdbx_seq_one_letter_code
_entity_poly.pdbx_strand_id
1 'polypeptide(L)'
;MSYVAVTLAGADSPGEHLQLAAFTAAAAVFFIWVGRRQRSTGRSLIAPNETTRTADRLVPPPPPTRGHRTAGCVWIGVGGVFVLPAVFNVVAAIRGLIG
;
A
#
# COMPACT_ATOMS: atom_id res chain seq x y z
N MET A 1 -0.10 21.62 30.19
CA MET A 1 -0.40 20.29 29.63
C MET A 1 0.40 20.15 28.35
N SER A 2 1.51 19.41 28.37
CA SER A 2 2.29 19.09 27.17
C SER A 2 1.51 18.05 26.37
N TYR A 3 0.96 18.46 25.23
CA TYR A 3 0.44 17.53 24.25
C TYR A 3 1.64 16.87 23.59
N VAL A 4 2.13 15.79 24.19
CA VAL A 4 3.02 14.86 23.51
C VAL A 4 2.16 14.18 22.46
N ALA A 5 2.08 14.80 21.29
CA ALA A 5 1.65 14.12 20.10
C ALA A 5 2.71 13.05 19.85
N VAL A 6 2.49 11.85 20.38
CA VAL A 6 3.22 10.65 19.98
C VAL A 6 2.81 10.39 18.53
N THR A 7 3.42 11.13 17.61
CA THR A 7 3.40 10.81 16.19
C THR A 7 4.29 9.58 16.06
N LEU A 8 3.78 8.54 15.41
CA LEU A 8 4.45 7.24 15.26
C LEU A 8 5.86 7.31 14.61
N ALA A 9 6.33 8.51 14.25
CA ALA A 9 7.62 8.77 13.61
C ALA A 9 8.34 10.07 14.08
N GLY A 10 7.84 10.83 15.07
CA GLY A 10 8.58 11.99 15.62
C GLY A 10 8.97 13.05 14.59
N ALA A 11 8.03 13.48 13.74
CA ALA A 11 8.27 14.61 12.85
C ALA A 11 8.04 15.93 13.60
N ASP A 12 9.05 16.79 13.61
CA ASP A 12 9.07 18.05 14.35
C ASP A 12 8.93 19.27 13.41
N SER A 13 9.00 19.05 12.09
CA SER A 13 8.90 20.12 11.07
C SER A 13 7.82 19.87 10.01
N PRO A 14 7.25 20.92 9.40
CA PRO A 14 6.26 20.78 8.32
C PRO A 14 6.78 19.99 7.11
N GLY A 15 8.08 20.11 6.81
CA GLY A 15 8.74 19.37 5.72
C GLY A 15 8.76 17.87 5.96
N GLU A 16 9.05 17.43 7.19
CA GLU A 16 9.03 16.01 7.57
C GLU A 16 7.62 15.44 7.49
N HIS A 17 6.60 16.20 7.91
CA HIS A 17 5.20 15.82 7.71
C HIS A 17 4.84 15.67 6.22
N LEU A 18 5.28 16.57 5.34
CA LEU A 18 5.06 16.43 3.89
C LEU A 18 5.78 15.20 3.31
N GLN A 19 6.99 14.92 3.76
CA GLN A 19 7.75 13.75 3.32
C GLN A 19 7.08 12.44 3.78
N LEU A 20 6.64 12.37 5.03
CA LEU A 20 5.88 11.25 5.58
C LEU A 20 4.53 11.09 4.86
N ALA A 21 3.83 12.19 4.56
CA ALA A 21 2.61 12.17 3.79
C ALA A 21 2.84 11.61 2.37
N ALA A 22 3.87 12.08 1.68
CA ALA A 22 4.21 11.61 0.33
C ALA A 22 4.58 10.13 0.34
N PHE A 23 5.38 9.69 1.33
CA PHE A 23 5.77 8.29 1.47
C PHE A 23 4.57 7.38 1.74
N THR A 24 3.72 7.74 2.70
CA THR A 24 2.52 6.96 3.04
C THR A 24 1.49 6.95 1.92
N ALA A 25 1.35 8.05 1.17
CA ALA A 25 0.52 8.11 -0.03
C ALA A 25 1.07 7.19 -1.14
N ALA A 26 2.39 7.20 -1.38
CA ALA A 26 3.01 6.31 -2.35
C ALA A 26 2.82 4.83 -1.99
N ALA A 27 2.97 4.48 -0.70
CA ALA A 27 2.69 3.14 -0.20
C ALA A 27 1.22 2.75 -0.39
N ALA A 28 0.27 3.65 -0.10
CA ALA A 28 -1.15 3.41 -0.32
C ALA A 28 -1.45 3.10 -1.79
N VAL A 29 -0.93 3.93 -2.71
CA VAL A 29 -1.07 3.75 -4.17
C VAL A 29 -0.48 2.41 -4.60
N PHE A 30 0.71 2.06 -4.11
CA PHE A 30 1.35 0.79 -4.42
C PHE A 30 0.49 -0.42 -4.02
N PHE A 31 0.00 -0.45 -2.78
CA PHE A 31 -0.84 -1.56 -2.31
C PHE A 31 -2.19 -1.65 -3.03
N ILE A 32 -2.84 -0.50 -3.29
CA ILE A 32 -4.07 -0.47 -4.08
C ILE A 32 -3.82 -0.98 -5.50
N TRP A 33 -2.72 -0.57 -6.13
CA TRP A 33 -2.35 -1.01 -7.47
C TRP A 33 -2.09 -2.52 -7.51
N VAL A 34 -1.32 -3.06 -6.56
CA VAL A 34 -1.07 -4.52 -6.42
C VAL A 34 -2.39 -5.26 -6.27
N GLY A 35 -3.28 -4.80 -5.38
CA GLY A 35 -4.56 -5.45 -5.13
C GLY A 35 -5.51 -5.42 -6.33
N ARG A 36 -5.59 -4.28 -7.04
CA ARG A 36 -6.37 -4.16 -8.28
C ARG A 36 -5.85 -5.12 -9.34
N ARG A 37 -4.53 -5.21 -9.48
CA ARG A 37 -3.93 -6.05 -10.52
C ARG A 37 -4.11 -7.54 -10.19
N GLN A 38 -3.97 -7.96 -8.93
CA GLN A 38 -4.29 -9.34 -8.50
C GLN A 38 -5.78 -9.69 -8.73
N ARG A 39 -6.72 -8.74 -8.54
CA ARG A 39 -8.14 -8.97 -8.86
C ARG A 39 -8.41 -9.08 -10.36
N SER A 40 -7.75 -8.24 -11.16
CA SER A 40 -7.94 -8.21 -12.63
C SER A 40 -7.44 -9.49 -13.31
N THR A 41 -6.26 -9.98 -12.90
CA THR A 41 -5.64 -11.17 -13.50
C THR A 41 -6.03 -12.45 -12.78
N GLY A 42 -6.51 -12.38 -11.53
CA GLY A 42 -6.76 -13.54 -10.67
C GLY A 42 -5.49 -14.33 -10.35
N ARG A 43 -4.32 -13.68 -10.41
CA ARG A 43 -2.99 -14.28 -10.20
C ARG A 43 -2.20 -13.46 -9.19
N SER A 44 -1.31 -14.11 -8.45
CA SER A 44 -0.36 -13.43 -7.56
C SER A 44 0.63 -12.60 -8.37
N LEU A 45 0.83 -11.34 -7.95
CA LEU A 45 1.85 -10.44 -8.49
C LEU A 45 3.19 -10.56 -7.76
N ILE A 46 3.15 -11.02 -6.50
CA ILE A 46 4.28 -11.05 -5.57
C ILE A 46 4.98 -12.42 -5.64
N ALA A 47 4.22 -13.47 -5.92
CA ALA A 47 4.73 -14.82 -6.17
C ALA A 47 4.28 -15.30 -7.56
N PRO A 48 4.77 -14.69 -8.65
CA PRO A 48 4.40 -15.10 -10.01
C PRO A 48 4.91 -16.51 -10.37
N ASN A 49 5.89 -17.03 -9.62
CA ASN A 49 6.57 -18.31 -9.84
C ASN A 49 6.12 -19.41 -8.88
N GLU A 50 4.90 -19.35 -8.33
CA GLU A 50 4.35 -20.50 -7.60
C GLU A 50 4.43 -21.73 -8.53
N THR A 51 5.27 -22.68 -8.14
CA THR A 51 5.92 -23.64 -9.04
C THR A 51 4.90 -24.59 -9.65
N THR A 52 4.60 -24.43 -10.93
CA THR A 52 4.07 -25.54 -11.74
C THR A 52 5.25 -26.16 -12.48
N ARG A 53 5.80 -27.25 -11.92
CA ARG A 53 6.89 -27.99 -12.54
C ARG A 53 6.37 -28.65 -13.82
N THR A 54 6.94 -28.32 -14.96
CA THR A 54 6.81 -29.16 -16.16
C THR A 54 8.10 -29.04 -16.94
N ALA A 55 8.88 -30.10 -16.94
CA ALA A 55 10.27 -30.11 -17.34
C ALA A 55 10.50 -30.00 -18.86
N ASP A 56 9.45 -29.84 -19.69
CA ASP A 56 9.62 -29.96 -21.15
C ASP A 56 8.56 -29.28 -22.04
N ARG A 57 7.66 -28.44 -21.50
CA ARG A 57 6.64 -27.75 -22.32
C ARG A 57 6.32 -26.34 -21.83
N LEU A 58 6.10 -25.43 -22.78
CA LEU A 58 5.37 -24.17 -22.59
C LEU A 58 3.95 -24.49 -22.09
N VAL A 59 3.77 -24.57 -20.78
CA VAL A 59 2.45 -24.76 -20.16
C VAL A 59 1.77 -23.40 -20.04
N PRO A 60 0.50 -23.28 -20.49
CA PRO A 60 -0.26 -22.05 -20.32
C PRO A 60 -0.37 -21.70 -18.83
N PRO A 61 -0.29 -20.41 -18.48
CA PRO A 61 -0.19 -20.00 -17.08
C PRO A 61 -1.44 -20.45 -16.29
N PRO A 62 -1.28 -20.83 -15.01
CA PRO A 62 -2.34 -21.46 -14.24
C PRO A 62 -3.63 -20.63 -14.25
N PRO A 63 -4.81 -21.30 -14.22
CA PRO A 63 -6.08 -20.61 -14.26
C PRO A 63 -6.21 -19.67 -13.05
N PRO A 64 -6.86 -18.51 -13.23
CA PRO A 64 -7.04 -17.55 -12.15
C PRO A 64 -7.77 -18.17 -10.97
N THR A 65 -7.25 -17.98 -9.76
CA THR A 65 -7.83 -18.58 -8.54
C THR A 65 -8.68 -17.55 -7.77
N ARG A 66 -9.74 -18.03 -7.10
CA ARG A 66 -10.54 -17.17 -6.21
C ARG A 66 -9.72 -16.62 -5.03
N GLY A 67 -8.70 -17.35 -4.58
CA GLY A 67 -7.79 -16.94 -3.51
C GLY A 67 -6.95 -15.71 -3.83
N HIS A 68 -6.47 -15.56 -5.07
CA HIS A 68 -5.76 -14.33 -5.46
C HIS A 68 -6.71 -13.12 -5.59
N ARG A 69 -7.98 -13.35 -5.93
CA ARG A 69 -8.98 -12.28 -5.94
C ARG A 69 -9.31 -11.79 -4.52
N THR A 70 -9.37 -12.68 -3.53
CA THR A 70 -9.55 -12.29 -2.12
C THR A 70 -8.30 -11.62 -1.56
N ALA A 71 -7.10 -12.12 -1.86
CA ALA A 71 -5.85 -11.46 -1.51
C ALA A 71 -5.77 -10.03 -2.09
N GLY A 72 -6.25 -9.84 -3.33
CA GLY A 72 -6.33 -8.50 -3.93
C GLY A 72 -7.27 -7.54 -3.18
N CYS A 73 -8.36 -8.02 -2.56
CA CYS A 73 -9.18 -7.19 -1.66
C CYS A 73 -8.41 -6.79 -0.40
N VAL A 74 -7.64 -7.71 0.18
CA VAL A 74 -6.81 -7.44 1.37
C VAL A 74 -5.79 -6.35 1.05
N TRP A 75 -5.11 -6.42 -0.10
CA TRP A 75 -4.14 -5.39 -0.52
C TRP A 75 -4.78 -4.02 -0.72
N ILE A 76 -5.99 -3.95 -1.28
CA ILE A 76 -6.73 -2.68 -1.37
C ILE A 76 -7.08 -2.16 0.03
N GLY A 77 -7.51 -3.04 0.94
CA GLY A 77 -7.80 -2.67 2.33
C GLY A 77 -6.57 -2.13 3.06
N VAL A 78 -5.42 -2.81 2.95
CA VAL A 78 -4.14 -2.34 3.49
C VAL A 78 -3.78 -0.97 2.93
N GLY A 79 -3.86 -0.79 1.60
CA GLY A 79 -3.63 0.52 0.98
C GLY A 79 -4.56 1.61 1.51
N GLY A 80 -5.84 1.29 1.78
CA GLY A 80 -6.78 2.20 2.43
C GLY A 80 -6.35 2.63 3.84
N VAL A 81 -5.78 1.73 4.64
CA VAL A 81 -5.24 2.06 5.97
C VAL A 81 -4.09 3.07 5.85
N PHE A 82 -3.24 2.95 4.81
CA PHE A 82 -2.13 3.89 4.56
C PHE A 82 -2.59 5.28 4.10
N VAL A 83 -3.85 5.45 3.64
CA VAL A 83 -4.39 6.77 3.30
C VAL A 83 -4.59 7.63 4.55
N LEU A 84 -4.99 7.05 5.67
CA LEU A 84 -5.24 7.78 6.92
C LEU A 84 -4.02 8.56 7.43
N PRO A 85 -2.82 7.95 7.60
CA PRO A 85 -1.64 8.69 8.00
C PRO A 85 -1.17 9.69 6.94
N ALA A 86 -1.42 9.45 5.65
CA ALA A 86 -1.12 10.43 4.60
C ALA A 86 -1.95 11.70 4.79
N VAL A 87 -3.27 11.55 4.95
CA VAL A 87 -4.18 12.68 5.20
C VAL A 87 -3.81 13.42 6.49
N PHE A 88 -3.55 12.68 7.57
CA PHE A 88 -3.15 13.28 8.85
C PHE A 88 -1.88 14.12 8.72
N ASN A 89 -0.85 13.59 8.08
CA ASN A 89 0.43 14.28 7.91
C ASN A 89 0.31 15.52 6.99
N VAL A 90 -0.51 15.47 5.93
CA VAL A 90 -0.80 16.65 5.11
C VAL A 90 -1.47 17.75 5.95
N VAL A 91 -2.48 17.39 6.73
CA VAL A 91 -3.20 18.36 7.60
C VAL A 91 -2.25 18.95 8.65
N ALA A 92 -1.39 18.13 9.26
CA ALA A 92 -0.38 18.58 10.21
C ALA A 92 0.62 19.55 9.58
N ALA A 93 1.12 19.25 8.38
CA ALA A 93 2.02 20.14 7.64
C ALA A 93 1.36 21.48 7.30
N ILE A 94 0.12 21.47 6.81
CA ILE A 94 -0.64 22.68 6.48
C ILE A 94 -0.84 23.54 7.73
N ARG A 95 -1.21 22.94 8.86
CA ARG A 95 -1.33 23.66 10.14
C ARG A 95 0.00 24.27 10.56
N GLY A 96 1.10 23.51 10.48
CA GLY A 96 2.43 24.03 10.81
C GLY A 96 2.93 25.15 9.90
N LEU A 97 2.41 25.25 8.66
CA LEU A 97 2.70 26.36 7.74
C LEU A 97 1.84 27.60 7.97
N ILE A 98 0.61 27.42 8.47
CA ILE A 98 -0.36 28.51 8.65
C ILE A 98 -0.29 29.12 10.07
N GLY A 99 0.12 28.36 11.08
CA GLY A 99 0.17 28.77 12.49
C GLY A 99 -0.88 28.08 13.34
#